data_AF-A0A150ULR8-F1
#
_entry.id   AF-A0A150ULR8-F1
#
_cell.length_a   1.000
_cell.length_b   1.000
_cell.length_c   1.000
_cell.angle_alpha   90.00
_cell.angle_beta   90.00
_cell.angle_gamma   90.00
#
_symmetry.space_group_name_H-M   'P 1'
#
loop_
_entity.id
_entity.type
_entity.pdbx_description
1 polymer ?
#
loop_
_entity_poly.entity_id
_entity_poly.type
_entity_poly.pdbx_seq_one_letter_code
_entity_poly.pdbx_strand_id
1 'polypeptide(L)'
;MNFRKIGALVAAVGTLFWLYTFYAIAHVPPGDGTGFQWLATFPLGAIFGLFFLPAWLLVALNRLPRLTTVIGLCGLIAFAVVWAQLLNEFPKR
;
A
#
# COMPACT_ATOMS: atom_id res chain seq x y z
N MET A 1 -2.56 25.47 2.83
CA MET A 1 -2.13 24.09 2.51
C MET A 1 -2.64 23.69 1.13
N ASN A 2 -1.78 23.15 0.26
CA ASN A 2 -2.20 22.66 -1.07
C ASN A 2 -2.55 21.18 -0.98
N PHE A 3 -3.85 20.88 -0.83
CA PHE A 3 -4.36 19.51 -0.67
C PHE A 3 -4.02 18.59 -1.86
N ARG A 4 -3.82 19.13 -3.06
CA ARG A 4 -3.39 18.31 -4.21
C ARG A 4 -1.98 17.78 -4.01
N LYS A 5 -1.06 18.63 -3.54
CA LYS A 5 0.31 18.20 -3.22
C LYS A 5 0.32 17.17 -2.09
N ILE A 6 -0.54 17.33 -1.09
CA ILE A 6 -0.67 16.38 0.02
C ILE A 6 -1.24 15.05 -0.50
N GLY A 7 -2.32 15.07 -1.27
CA GLY A 7 -2.88 13.87 -1.90
C GLY A 7 -1.87 13.16 -2.80
N ALA A 8 -1.09 13.90 -3.58
CA ALA A 8 -0.02 13.35 -4.41
C ALA A 8 1.10 12.71 -3.57
N LEU A 9 1.51 13.38 -2.48
CA LEU A 9 2.50 12.86 -1.54
C LEU A 9 2.02 11.56 -0.91
N VAL A 10 0.79 11.54 -0.39
CA VAL A 10 0.17 10.36 0.22
C VAL A 10 0.07 9.22 -0.78
N ALA A 11 -0.36 9.51 -2.01
CA ALA A 11 -0.43 8.52 -3.07
C ALA A 11 0.95 7.93 -3.41
N ALA A 12 1.96 8.78 -3.54
CA ALA A 12 3.35 8.37 -3.80
C ALA A 12 3.93 7.53 -2.66
N VAL A 13 3.72 7.92 -1.40
CA VAL A 13 4.18 7.14 -0.25
C VAL A 13 3.53 5.76 -0.23
N GLY A 14 2.23 5.66 -0.50
CA GLY A 14 1.56 4.36 -0.57
C GLY A 14 2.01 3.49 -1.74
N THR A 15 2.27 4.08 -2.91
CA THR A 15 2.88 3.34 -4.03
C THR A 15 4.26 2.82 -3.68
N LEU A 16 5.12 3.65 -3.08
CA LEU A 16 6.45 3.23 -2.65
C LEU A 16 6.38 2.14 -1.57
N PHE A 17 5.46 2.27 -0.63
CA PHE A 17 5.25 1.27 0.41
C PHE A 17 4.78 -0.06 -0.18
N TRP A 18 3.85 -0.03 -1.13
CA TRP A 18 3.41 -1.21 -1.86
C TRP A 18 4.58 -1.91 -2.58
N LEU A 19 5.40 -1.17 -3.32
CA LEU A 19 6.61 -1.73 -3.94
C LEU A 19 7.59 -2.31 -2.92
N TYR A 20 7.77 -1.63 -1.78
CA TYR A 20 8.58 -2.13 -0.67
C TYR A 20 8.03 -3.46 -0.12
N THR A 21 6.71 -3.60 0.04
CA THR A 21 6.14 -4.87 0.52
C THR A 21 6.41 -6.03 -0.43
N PHE A 22 6.34 -5.80 -1.75
CA PHE A 22 6.75 -6.78 -2.75
C PHE A 22 8.23 -7.16 -2.63
N TYR A 23 9.10 -6.16 -2.51
CA TYR A 23 10.52 -6.38 -2.30
C TYR A 23 10.79 -7.18 -1.03
N ALA A 24 10.16 -6.81 0.08
CA ALA A 24 10.32 -7.48 1.37
C ALA A 24 9.85 -8.94 1.32
N ILE A 25 8.66 -9.22 0.77
CA ILE A 25 8.13 -10.58 0.62
C ILE A 25 9.06 -11.44 -0.27
N ALA A 26 9.61 -10.87 -1.33
CA ALA A 26 10.54 -11.58 -2.20
C ALA A 26 11.85 -12.00 -1.50
N HIS A 27 12.22 -11.35 -0.40
CA HIS A 27 13.43 -11.65 0.40
C HIS A 27 13.13 -12.46 1.67
N VAL A 28 11.86 -12.80 1.92
CA VAL A 28 11.51 -13.79 2.96
C VAL A 28 12.00 -15.16 2.48
N PRO A 29 12.72 -15.93 3.32
CA PRO A 29 13.12 -17.28 2.95
C PRO A 29 11.89 -18.07 2.48
N PRO A 30 11.95 -18.74 1.32
CA PRO A 30 10.86 -19.60 0.91
C PRO A 30 10.62 -20.60 2.02
N GLY A 31 9.40 -20.61 2.56
CA GLY A 31 9.03 -21.52 3.66
C GLY A 31 9.03 -22.97 3.19
N ASP A 32 7.85 -23.57 3.09
CA ASP A 32 7.65 -24.92 2.53
C ASP A 32 7.83 -25.00 0.99
N GLY A 33 8.25 -23.91 0.34
CA GLY A 33 8.48 -23.86 -1.11
C GLY A 33 7.21 -23.76 -1.97
N THR A 34 6.03 -23.70 -1.36
CA THR A 34 4.72 -23.65 -2.05
C THR A 34 4.40 -22.31 -2.70
N GLY A 35 5.11 -21.25 -2.33
CA GLY A 35 4.81 -19.89 -2.76
C GLY A 35 3.62 -19.25 -2.03
N PHE A 36 3.08 -19.87 -0.97
CA PHE A 36 1.98 -19.30 -0.16
C PHE A 36 2.28 -17.89 0.37
N GLN A 37 3.56 -17.52 0.54
CA GLN A 37 3.99 -16.15 0.87
C GLN A 37 3.50 -15.09 -0.13
N TRP A 38 3.25 -15.47 -1.39
CA TRP A 38 2.70 -14.56 -2.39
C TRP A 38 1.20 -14.29 -2.19
N LEU A 39 0.47 -15.11 -1.42
CA LEU A 39 -0.90 -14.78 -1.05
C LEU A 39 -0.98 -13.46 -0.27
N ALA A 40 0.06 -13.10 0.47
CA ALA A 40 0.15 -11.81 1.15
C ALA A 40 0.13 -10.61 0.19
N THR A 41 0.53 -10.81 -1.07
CA THR A 41 0.49 -9.74 -2.07
C THR A 41 -0.92 -9.42 -2.58
N PHE A 42 -1.88 -10.34 -2.46
CA PHE A 42 -3.28 -10.10 -2.84
C PHE A 42 -3.96 -9.02 -1.99
N PRO A 43 -4.00 -9.09 -0.65
CA PRO A 43 -4.63 -8.05 0.16
C PRO A 43 -3.88 -6.72 0.04
N LEU A 44 -2.54 -6.74 -0.03
CA LEU A 44 -1.73 -5.53 -0.22
C LEU A 44 -2.00 -4.89 -1.60
N GLY A 45 -2.11 -5.71 -2.65
CA GLY A 45 -2.50 -5.28 -3.99
C GLY A 45 -3.93 -4.73 -4.05
N ALA A 46 -4.86 -5.33 -3.32
CA ALA A 46 -6.24 -4.84 -3.22
C ALA A 46 -6.30 -3.47 -2.55
N ILE A 47 -5.55 -3.24 -1.47
CA ILE A 47 -5.45 -1.93 -0.82
C ILE A 47 -4.87 -0.89 -1.79
N PHE A 48 -3.79 -1.26 -2.51
CA PHE A 48 -3.22 -0.38 -3.53
C PHE A 48 -4.25 0.00 -4.61
N GLY A 49 -4.93 -1.01 -5.17
CA GLY A 49 -5.92 -0.84 -6.22
C GLY A 49 -7.14 -0.04 -5.82
N LEU A 50 -7.62 -0.19 -4.58
CA LEU A 50 -8.84 0.47 -4.09
C LEU A 50 -8.61 1.87 -3.54
N PHE A 51 -7.43 2.16 -2.99
CA PHE A 51 -7.18 3.45 -2.33
C PHE A 51 -6.20 4.33 -3.09
N PHE A 52 -5.08 3.77 -3.57
CA PHE A 52 -3.97 4.56 -4.11
C PHE A 52 -4.11 4.82 -5.61
N LEU A 53 -4.60 3.85 -6.37
CA LEU A 53 -4.91 4.04 -7.79
C LEU A 53 -5.99 5.14 -8.00
N PRO A 54 -7.12 5.14 -7.27
CA PRO A 54 -8.09 6.23 -7.34
C PRO A 54 -7.53 7.55 -6.83
N ALA A 55 -6.67 7.54 -5.81
CA ALA A 55 -6.00 8.75 -5.33
C ALA A 55 -5.11 9.38 -6.42
N TRP A 56 -4.33 8.58 -7.14
CA TRP A 56 -3.54 9.03 -8.29
C TRP A 56 -4.41 9.62 -9.40
N LEU A 57 -5.51 8.95 -9.73
CA LEU A 57 -6.46 9.42 -10.74
C LEU A 57 -7.06 10.78 -10.34
N LEU A 58 -7.53 10.92 -9.10
CA LEU A 58 -8.12 12.17 -8.61
C LEU A 58 -7.10 13.33 -8.55
N VAL A 59 -5.85 13.03 -8.19
CA VAL A 59 -4.74 14.01 -8.22
C VAL A 59 -4.48 14.47 -9.66
N ALA A 60 -4.39 13.54 -10.61
CA ALA A 60 -4.14 13.83 -12.02
C ALA A 60 -5.26 14.67 -12.64
N LEU A 61 -6.52 14.36 -12.29
CA LEU A 61 -7.70 15.11 -12.73
C LEU A 61 -7.90 16.44 -11.97
N ASN A 62 -7.04 16.75 -11.00
CA ASN A 62 -7.15 17.93 -10.14
C ASN A 62 -8.53 18.07 -9.46
N ARG A 63 -9.19 16.94 -9.16
CA ARG A 63 -10.55 16.89 -8.64
C ARG A 63 -10.56 16.47 -7.17
N LEU A 64 -11.40 17.13 -6.38
CA LEU A 64 -11.72 16.79 -4.99
C LEU A 64 -10.46 16.49 -4.12
N PRO A 65 -9.47 17.39 -4.06
CA PRO A 65 -8.17 17.10 -3.45
C PRO A 65 -8.24 16.76 -1.95
N ARG A 66 -9.29 17.21 -1.25
CA ARG A 66 -9.57 16.81 0.14
C ARG A 66 -10.00 15.34 0.24
N LEU A 67 -10.90 14.90 -0.65
CA LEU A 67 -11.34 13.50 -0.70
C LEU A 67 -10.16 12.58 -1.04
N THR A 68 -9.32 12.98 -1.98
CA THR A 68 -8.09 12.25 -2.31
C THR A 68 -7.17 12.07 -1.11
N THR A 69 -7.03 13.12 -0.29
CA THR A 69 -6.20 13.07 0.91
C THR A 69 -6.79 12.10 1.94
N VAL A 70 -8.10 12.14 2.17
CA VAL A 70 -8.78 11.23 3.11
C VAL A 70 -8.68 9.78 2.64
N ILE A 71 -8.99 9.50 1.36
CA ILE A 71 -8.89 8.16 0.78
C ILE A 71 -7.46 7.62 0.89
N GLY A 72 -6.47 8.44 0.54
CA GLY A 72 -5.06 8.04 0.63
C GLY A 72 -4.61 7.76 2.07
N LEU A 73 -5.05 8.56 3.04
CA LEU A 73 -4.73 8.33 4.45
C LEU A 73 -5.39 7.05 4.99
N CYS A 74 -6.66 6.80 4.64
CA CYS A 74 -7.33 5.54 4.96
C CYS A 74 -6.58 4.34 4.36
N GLY A 75 -6.14 4.45 3.11
CA GLY A 75 -5.31 3.44 2.46
C GLY A 75 -3.99 3.21 3.18
N LEU A 76 -3.32 4.26 3.67
CA LEU A 76 -2.05 4.14 4.40
C LEU A 76 -2.24 3.40 5.73
N ILE A 77 -3.31 3.73 6.46
CA ILE A 77 -3.64 3.05 7.71
C ILE A 77 -3.93 1.57 7.45
N ALA A 78 -4.74 1.26 6.44
CA ALA A 78 -5.03 -0.12 6.05
C ALA A 78 -3.75 -0.89 5.69
N PHE A 79 -2.85 -0.27 4.90
CA PHE A 79 -1.55 -0.85 4.57
C PHE A 79 -0.70 -1.13 5.80
N ALA A 80 -0.60 -0.17 6.72
CA ALA A 80 0.21 -0.30 7.91
C ALA A 80 -0.31 -1.43 8.82
N VAL A 81 -1.62 -1.55 8.98
CA VAL A 81 -2.25 -2.61 9.78
C VAL A 81 -1.99 -3.99 9.17
N VAL A 82 -2.31 -4.16 7.88
CA VAL A 82 -2.13 -5.47 7.21
C VAL A 82 -0.64 -5.84 7.14
N TRP A 83 0.23 -4.88 6.88
CA TRP A 83 1.67 -5.13 6.88
C TRP A 83 2.20 -5.52 8.26
N ALA A 84 1.75 -4.86 9.34
CA ALA A 84 2.12 -5.23 10.70
C ALA A 84 1.64 -6.65 11.07
N GLN A 85 0.46 -7.06 10.59
CA GLN A 85 -0.03 -8.42 10.76
C GLN A 85 0.88 -9.42 10.04
N LEU A 86 1.20 -9.18 8.76
CA LEU A 86 2.09 -10.03 7.98
C LEU A 86 3.50 -10.14 8.59
N LEU A 87 4.05 -9.04 9.10
CA LEU A 87 5.36 -9.04 9.77
C LEU A 87 5.40 -9.92 11.04
N ASN A 88 4.26 -10.11 11.71
CA ASN A 88 4.17 -11.02 12.87
C ASN A 88 4.08 -12.49 12.45
N GLU A 89 3.59 -12.76 11.23
CA GLU A 89 3.48 -14.11 10.67
C GLU A 89 4.79 -14.56 10.00
N PHE A 90 5.59 -13.63 9.47
CA PHE A 90 6.86 -14.00 8.86
C PHE A 90 7.85 -14.55 9.90
N PRO A 91 8.58 -15.61 9.57
CA PRO A 91 9.59 -16.17 10.47
C PRO A 91 10.61 -15.08 10.80
N LYS A 92 10.70 -14.76 12.09
CA LYS A 92 11.76 -13.88 12.60
C LYS A 92 13.07 -14.64 12.41
N ARG A 93 14.00 -14.04 11.64
CA ARG A 93 15.35 -14.56 11.47
C ARG A 93 16.02 -14.80 12.82
#